data_AF-A0A800C5G6-F1
#
_entry.id   AF-A0A800C5G6-F1
#
_cell.length_a   1.000
_cell.length_b   1.000
_cell.length_c   1.000
_cell.angle_alpha   90.00
_cell.angle_beta   90.00
_cell.angle_gamma   90.00
#
_symmetry.space_group_name_H-M   'P 1'
#
loop_
_entity.id
_entity.type
_entity.pdbx_description
1 polymer ?
#
loop_
_entity_poly.entity_id
_entity_poly.type
_entity_poly.pdbx_seq_one_letter_code
_entity_poly.pdbx_strand_id
1 'polypeptide(L)'
;MNVQHISGAIVDYIDLGVFDTKNGTRRTVPVSARLKEVLERRLDGLGPEDFVFADERGRYRNTRIATKFGRVCKRAGVKYGDNLLNRKGGRVGVVFHCLRHTRTTKWVEGGYSDEIVRRATGHKSLAAYQTYIKLDPSVVMRLVDGENPKRHKNGIKSPQSLTRQGT
;
A
#
# COMPACT_ATOMS: atom_id res chain seq x y z
N MET A 1 3.13 -18.26 2.61
CA MET A 1 3.62 -16.86 2.72
C MET A 1 4.75 -16.85 3.74
N ASN A 2 6.01 -16.85 3.28
CA ASN A 2 7.23 -16.60 4.08
C ASN A 2 8.39 -16.64 3.07
N VAL A 3 9.09 -15.53 2.85
CA VAL A 3 10.36 -15.57 2.13
C VAL A 3 11.37 -14.69 2.85
N GLN A 4 12.55 -15.26 3.02
CA GLN A 4 13.65 -14.64 3.72
C GLN A 4 14.27 -13.57 2.82
N HIS A 5 14.16 -12.31 3.22
CA HIS A 5 14.88 -11.23 2.54
C HIS A 5 16.38 -11.40 2.79
N ILE A 6 17.23 -10.93 1.87
CA ILE A 6 18.71 -11.02 1.96
C ILE A 6 19.25 -10.44 3.29
N SER A 7 18.50 -9.54 3.92
CA SER A 7 18.82 -8.99 5.25
C SER A 7 18.49 -9.91 6.43
N GLY A 8 18.02 -11.13 6.21
CA GLY A 8 17.54 -12.06 7.25
C GLY A 8 16.18 -11.72 7.84
N ALA A 9 15.53 -10.62 7.40
CA ALA A 9 14.21 -10.24 7.88
C ALA A 9 13.13 -11.11 7.22
N ILE A 10 12.26 -11.69 8.04
CA ILE A 10 11.05 -12.38 7.58
C ILE A 10 9.99 -11.31 7.37
N VAL A 11 9.58 -11.12 6.13
CA VAL A 11 8.52 -10.18 5.75
C VAL A 11 7.47 -10.90 4.93
N ASP A 12 6.20 -10.67 5.26
CA ASP A 12 5.09 -11.13 4.43
C ASP A 12 4.96 -10.21 3.21
N TYR A 13 4.87 -10.78 2.02
CA TYR A 13 4.63 -10.04 0.80
C TYR A 13 3.77 -10.81 -0.20
N ILE A 14 3.13 -10.06 -1.09
CA ILE A 14 2.55 -10.57 -2.33
C ILE A 14 3.62 -10.44 -3.41
N ASP A 15 3.90 -11.52 -4.11
CA ASP A 15 4.73 -11.50 -5.31
C ASP A 15 3.83 -11.34 -6.53
N LEU A 16 3.97 -10.23 -7.23
CA LEU A 16 3.30 -9.98 -8.49
C LEU A 16 4.29 -10.33 -9.60
N GLY A 17 4.02 -11.43 -10.29
CA GLY A 17 4.87 -11.96 -11.34
C GLY A 17 5.01 -10.99 -12.52
N VAL A 18 5.95 -11.29 -13.41
CA VAL A 18 6.19 -10.50 -14.63
C VAL A 18 4.90 -10.34 -15.45
N PHE A 19 4.10 -11.40 -15.54
CA PHE A 19 2.83 -11.43 -16.28
C PHE A 19 1.69 -10.68 -15.59
N ASP A 20 1.77 -10.47 -14.27
CA ASP A 20 0.74 -9.76 -13.49
C ASP A 20 0.91 -8.24 -13.50
N THR A 21 2.03 -7.76 -14.04
CA THR A 21 2.33 -6.33 -14.05
C THR A 21 2.18 -5.76 -15.45
N LYS A 22 1.55 -4.59 -15.53
CA LYS A 22 1.37 -3.82 -16.78
C LYS A 22 2.68 -3.56 -17.55
N ASN A 23 3.83 -3.71 -16.90
CA ASN A 23 5.13 -3.33 -17.44
C ASN A 23 6.16 -4.48 -17.43
N GLY A 24 5.75 -5.75 -17.28
CA GLY A 24 6.68 -6.89 -17.33
C GLY A 24 7.77 -6.85 -16.26
N THR A 25 7.52 -6.24 -15.10
CA THR A 25 8.50 -6.11 -14.01
C THR A 25 7.94 -6.78 -12.77
N ARG A 26 8.60 -7.83 -12.30
CA ARG A 26 8.25 -8.49 -11.03
C ARG A 26 8.26 -7.49 -9.89
N ARG A 27 7.25 -7.54 -9.02
CA ARG A 27 7.09 -6.60 -7.91
C ARG A 27 6.68 -7.35 -6.67
N THR A 28 7.36 -7.05 -5.57
CA THR A 28 6.95 -7.49 -4.25
C THR A 28 6.22 -6.36 -3.54
N VAL A 29 5.06 -6.68 -2.96
CA VAL A 29 4.25 -5.74 -2.18
C VAL A 29 4.22 -6.23 -0.73
N PRO A 30 4.87 -5.52 0.21
CA PRO A 30 4.81 -5.88 1.62
C PRO A 30 3.37 -5.89 2.14
N VAL A 31 3.05 -6.90 2.94
CA VAL A 31 1.72 -7.16 3.49
C VAL A 31 1.73 -6.86 4.98
N SER A 32 0.78 -6.06 5.45
CA SER A 32 0.56 -5.88 6.88
C SER A 32 -0.14 -7.10 7.48
N ALA A 33 0.03 -7.35 8.78
CA ALA A 33 -0.64 -8.45 9.48
C ALA A 33 -2.16 -8.49 9.20
N ARG A 34 -2.83 -7.33 9.25
CA ARG A 34 -4.25 -7.22 8.91
C ARG A 34 -4.58 -7.61 7.47
N LEU A 35 -3.73 -7.24 6.51
CA LEU A 35 -3.94 -7.65 5.12
C LEU A 35 -3.67 -9.14 4.94
N LYS A 36 -2.67 -9.70 5.63
CA LYS A 36 -2.36 -11.13 5.64
C LYS A 36 -3.58 -11.94 6.09
N GLU A 37 -4.18 -11.60 7.23
CA GLU A 37 -5.38 -12.28 7.73
C GLU A 37 -6.54 -12.25 6.71
N VAL A 38 -6.71 -11.14 5.99
CA VAL A 38 -7.74 -11.02 4.95
C VAL A 38 -7.42 -11.91 3.75
N LEU A 39 -6.16 -12.01 3.36
CA LEU A 39 -5.73 -12.85 2.24
C LEU A 39 -5.79 -14.33 2.59
N GLU A 40 -5.35 -14.74 3.78
CA GLU A 40 -5.43 -16.12 4.25
C GLU A 40 -6.87 -16.64 4.23
N ARG A 41 -7.83 -15.86 4.76
CA ARG A 41 -9.25 -16.22 4.67
C ARG A 41 -9.80 -16.30 3.25
N ARG A 42 -9.19 -15.59 2.29
CA ARG A 42 -9.62 -15.64 0.89
C ARG A 42 -8.94 -16.77 0.11
N LEU A 43 -7.77 -17.21 0.56
CA LEU A 43 -7.01 -18.30 -0.03
C LEU A 43 -7.48 -19.67 0.49
N ASP A 44 -8.18 -19.72 1.61
CA ASP A 44 -8.72 -20.95 2.16
C ASP A 44 -9.63 -21.66 1.13
N GLY A 45 -9.32 -22.92 0.86
CA GLY A 45 -10.00 -23.74 -0.16
C GLY A 45 -9.67 -23.42 -1.63
N LEU A 46 -8.74 -22.50 -1.92
CA LEU A 46 -8.32 -22.18 -3.29
C LEU A 46 -7.07 -22.99 -3.70
N GLY A 47 -7.07 -23.46 -4.95
CA GLY A 47 -5.91 -24.04 -5.62
C GLY A 47 -4.95 -23.00 -6.21
N PRO A 48 -3.77 -23.42 -6.72
CA PRO A 48 -2.74 -22.51 -7.24
C PRO A 48 -3.19 -21.63 -8.42
N GLU A 49 -4.10 -22.13 -9.24
CA GLU A 49 -4.60 -21.45 -10.44
C GLU A 49 -5.88 -20.63 -10.20
N ASP A 50 -6.40 -20.66 -8.97
CA ASP A 50 -7.64 -19.99 -8.62
C ASP A 50 -7.43 -18.49 -8.35
N PHE A 51 -8.41 -17.67 -8.74
CA PHE A 51 -8.37 -16.24 -8.47
C PHE A 51 -8.70 -15.91 -7.01
N VAL A 52 -7.76 -15.29 -6.30
CA VAL A 52 -7.98 -14.73 -4.94
C VAL A 52 -9.17 -13.76 -4.87
N PHE A 53 -9.45 -13.06 -5.97
CA PHE A 53 -10.56 -12.11 -6.10
C PHE A 53 -11.52 -12.55 -7.23
N ALA A 54 -12.32 -13.57 -6.95
CA ALA A 54 -13.33 -14.10 -7.87
C ALA A 54 -14.77 -13.60 -7.59
N ASP A 55 -15.68 -13.83 -8.54
CA ASP A 55 -17.12 -13.85 -8.27
C ASP A 55 -17.55 -15.18 -7.62
N GLU A 56 -18.83 -15.31 -7.25
CA GLU A 56 -19.41 -16.52 -6.63
C GLU A 56 -19.25 -17.80 -7.48
N ARG A 57 -18.84 -17.67 -8.75
CA ARG A 57 -18.60 -18.78 -9.67
C ARG A 57 -17.11 -18.97 -9.96
N GLY A 58 -16.22 -18.41 -9.16
CA GLY A 58 -14.76 -18.57 -9.32
C GLY A 58 -14.14 -17.71 -10.43
N ARG A 59 -14.89 -16.81 -11.09
CA ARG A 59 -14.38 -16.07 -12.27
C ARG A 59 -13.91 -14.68 -11.90
N TYR A 60 -12.76 -14.26 -12.45
CA TYR A 60 -12.33 -12.87 -12.41
C TYR A 60 -13.16 -12.01 -13.38
N ARG A 61 -13.68 -10.88 -12.90
CA ARG A 61 -14.43 -9.89 -13.71
C ARG A 61 -13.97 -8.48 -13.38
N ASN A 62 -13.01 -7.97 -14.17
CA ASN A 62 -12.40 -6.64 -14.01
C ASN A 62 -13.45 -5.51 -13.93
N THR A 63 -14.48 -5.57 -14.77
CA THR A 63 -15.54 -4.55 -14.89
C THR A 63 -16.41 -4.36 -13.64
N ARG A 64 -16.27 -5.18 -12.59
CA ARG A 64 -17.14 -5.11 -11.40
C ARG A 64 -16.54 -4.39 -10.20
N ILE A 65 -15.23 -4.13 -10.17
CA ILE A 65 -14.61 -3.59 -8.94
C ILE A 65 -15.06 -2.17 -8.62
N ALA A 66 -15.13 -1.29 -9.63
CA ALA A 66 -15.61 0.08 -9.48
C ALA A 66 -17.07 0.13 -9.02
N THR A 67 -17.95 -0.66 -9.64
CA THR A 67 -19.37 -0.76 -9.26
C THR A 67 -19.55 -1.32 -7.85
N LYS A 68 -18.82 -2.39 -7.50
CA LYS A 68 -18.85 -2.96 -6.14
C LYS A 68 -18.34 -1.95 -5.11
N PHE A 69 -17.28 -1.22 -5.43
CA PHE A 69 -16.75 -0.17 -4.55
C PHE A 69 -17.77 0.96 -4.35
N GLY A 70 -18.45 1.42 -5.40
CA GLY A 70 -19.54 2.40 -5.28
C GLY A 70 -20.68 1.93 -4.37
N ARG A 71 -21.05 0.64 -4.41
CA ARG A 71 -22.03 0.06 -3.47
C ARG A 71 -21.53 0.06 -2.03
N VAL A 72 -20.24 -0.27 -1.81
CA VAL A 72 -19.62 -0.22 -0.48
C VAL A 72 -19.57 1.22 0.05
N CYS A 73 -19.19 2.19 -0.78
CA CYS A 73 -19.22 3.61 -0.44
C CYS A 73 -20.63 4.06 -0.05
N LYS A 74 -21.65 3.70 -0.83
CA LYS A 74 -23.06 4.01 -0.51
C LYS A 74 -23.46 3.46 0.87
N ARG A 75 -23.12 2.20 1.15
CA ARG A 75 -23.40 1.57 2.46
C ARG A 75 -22.65 2.24 3.62
N ALA A 76 -21.47 2.77 3.36
CA ALA A 76 -20.65 3.49 4.34
C ALA A 76 -21.00 4.99 4.45
N GLY A 77 -22.00 5.49 3.72
CA GLY A 77 -22.33 6.93 3.70
C GLY A 77 -21.29 7.81 2.98
N VAL A 78 -20.42 7.22 2.17
CA VAL A 78 -19.36 7.92 1.43
C VAL A 78 -19.83 8.23 0.01
N LYS A 79 -19.67 9.48 -0.43
CA LYS A 79 -19.96 9.89 -1.81
C LYS A 79 -18.98 9.23 -2.78
N TYR A 80 -19.48 8.58 -3.82
CA TYR A 80 -18.69 7.86 -4.82
C TYR A 80 -18.75 8.54 -6.20
N GLY A 81 -17.60 8.72 -6.85
CA GLY A 81 -17.49 9.30 -8.19
C GLY A 81 -16.44 10.41 -8.28
N ASP A 82 -15.90 10.64 -9.48
CA ASP A 82 -14.86 11.64 -9.77
C ASP A 82 -15.40 13.01 -10.21
N ASN A 83 -16.68 13.06 -10.59
CA ASN A 83 -17.38 14.25 -11.10
C ASN A 83 -18.28 14.95 -10.06
N LEU A 84 -18.26 14.49 -8.80
CA LEU A 84 -19.04 15.11 -7.73
C LEU A 84 -18.31 16.31 -7.14
N LEU A 85 -18.88 17.50 -7.31
CA LEU A 85 -18.35 18.77 -6.79
C LEU A 85 -19.22 19.29 -5.63
N ASN A 86 -18.59 19.97 -4.66
CA ASN A 86 -19.32 20.78 -3.68
C ASN A 86 -19.66 22.18 -4.25
N ARG A 87 -20.39 22.99 -3.48
CA ARG A 87 -20.75 24.37 -3.85
C ARG A 87 -19.55 25.27 -4.15
N LYS A 88 -18.35 24.92 -3.67
CA LYS A 88 -17.08 25.64 -3.90
C LYS A 88 -16.27 25.05 -5.06
N GLY A 89 -16.84 24.14 -5.85
CA GLY A 89 -16.16 23.48 -6.97
C GLY A 89 -15.11 22.42 -6.56
N GLY A 90 -15.03 22.06 -5.28
CA GLY A 90 -14.11 21.02 -4.79
C GLY A 90 -14.66 19.62 -4.99
N ARG A 91 -13.82 18.68 -5.44
CA ARG A 91 -14.19 17.26 -5.57
C ARG A 91 -14.51 16.65 -4.20
N VAL A 92 -15.68 16.03 -4.07
CA VAL A 92 -16.16 15.39 -2.82
C VAL A 92 -16.41 13.89 -2.95
N GLY A 93 -16.38 13.35 -4.15
CA GLY A 93 -16.53 11.93 -4.36
C GLY A 93 -15.20 11.17 -4.28
N VAL A 94 -15.28 9.92 -3.85
CA VAL A 94 -14.15 8.98 -3.76
C VAL A 94 -14.28 7.96 -4.88
N VAL A 95 -13.17 7.61 -5.52
CA VAL A 95 -13.07 6.47 -6.45
C VAL A 95 -12.01 5.49 -5.97
N PHE A 96 -11.95 4.29 -6.55
CA PHE A 96 -11.04 3.23 -6.08
C PHE A 96 -9.57 3.70 -6.03
N HIS A 97 -9.18 4.53 -7.00
CA HIS A 97 -7.83 5.10 -7.08
C HIS A 97 -7.50 6.05 -5.90
N CYS A 98 -8.50 6.66 -5.26
CA CYS A 98 -8.30 7.49 -4.08
C CYS A 98 -7.71 6.72 -2.89
N LEU A 99 -7.89 5.39 -2.82
CA LEU A 99 -7.27 4.57 -1.77
C LEU A 99 -5.74 4.58 -1.90
N ARG A 100 -5.25 4.47 -3.14
CA ARG A 100 -3.82 4.57 -3.43
C ARG A 100 -3.29 5.96 -3.12
N HIS A 101 -4.00 7.02 -3.53
CA HIS A 101 -3.65 8.39 -3.16
C HIS A 101 -3.56 8.59 -1.64
N THR A 102 -4.60 8.21 -0.92
CA THR A 102 -4.68 8.39 0.54
C THR A 102 -3.51 7.69 1.24
N ARG A 103 -3.14 6.47 0.81
CA ARG A 103 -2.02 5.76 1.41
C ARG A 103 -0.68 6.45 1.11
N THR A 104 -0.46 6.87 -0.13
CA THR A 104 0.74 7.62 -0.53
C THR A 104 0.88 8.91 0.28
N THR A 105 -0.18 9.71 0.35
CA THR A 105 -0.19 10.98 1.09
C THR A 105 0.13 10.76 2.56
N LYS A 106 -0.46 9.76 3.23
CA LYS A 106 -0.16 9.46 4.64
C LYS A 106 1.29 9.06 4.87
N TRP A 107 1.93 8.37 3.93
CA TRP A 107 3.35 8.06 4.04
C TRP A 107 4.22 9.30 3.85
N VAL A 108 3.88 10.17 2.90
CA VAL A 108 4.60 11.43 2.71
C VAL A 108 4.45 12.34 3.93
N GLU A 109 3.23 12.53 4.44
CA GLU A 109 2.96 13.30 5.67
C GLU A 109 3.64 12.72 6.90
N GLY A 110 3.83 11.39 6.93
CA GLY A 110 4.58 10.68 7.96
C GLY A 110 6.09 10.84 7.85
N GLY A 111 6.59 11.55 6.83
CA GLY A 111 8.02 11.83 6.63
C GLY A 111 8.84 10.65 6.08
N TYR A 112 8.18 9.67 5.46
CA TYR A 112 8.90 8.57 4.81
C TYR A 112 9.60 9.07 3.54
N SER A 113 10.78 8.53 3.25
CA SER A 113 11.54 8.87 2.04
C SER A 113 10.71 8.62 0.78
N ASP A 114 10.72 9.59 -0.13
CA ASP A 114 10.06 9.52 -1.43
C ASP A 114 10.44 8.27 -2.23
N GLU A 115 11.70 7.83 -2.16
CA GLU A 115 12.16 6.63 -2.86
C GLU A 115 11.50 5.36 -2.27
N ILE A 116 11.33 5.29 -0.95
CA ILE A 116 10.65 4.18 -0.27
C ILE A 116 9.16 4.17 -0.65
N VAL A 117 8.51 5.33 -0.61
CA VAL A 117 7.09 5.46 -0.95
C VAL A 117 6.86 5.14 -2.43
N ARG A 118 7.71 5.62 -3.33
CA ARG A 118 7.67 5.35 -4.77
C ARG A 118 7.78 3.84 -5.06
N ARG A 119 8.71 3.14 -4.40
CA ARG A 119 8.87 1.68 -4.53
C ARG A 119 7.64 0.94 -3.98
N ALA A 120 7.18 1.28 -2.77
CA ALA A 120 6.02 0.64 -2.13
C ALA A 120 4.72 0.82 -2.94
N THR A 121 4.57 1.97 -3.60
CA THR A 121 3.41 2.26 -4.47
C THR A 121 3.59 1.70 -5.88
N GLY A 122 4.80 1.29 -6.29
CA GLY A 122 5.07 0.75 -7.62
C GLY A 122 5.08 1.79 -8.74
N HIS A 123 5.46 3.03 -8.47
CA HIS A 123 5.67 4.04 -9.52
C HIS A 123 7.04 3.84 -10.17
N LYS A 124 7.07 3.71 -11.51
CA LYS A 124 8.33 3.48 -12.26
C LYS A 124 9.22 4.73 -12.28
N SER A 125 8.61 5.90 -12.52
CA SER A 125 9.32 7.18 -12.56
C SER A 125 8.96 8.06 -11.37
N LEU A 126 9.88 8.95 -11.00
CA LEU A 126 9.64 9.98 -10.00
C LEU A 126 8.55 10.95 -10.45
N ALA A 127 8.50 11.29 -11.75
CA ALA A 127 7.46 12.14 -12.33
C ALA A 127 6.04 11.56 -12.14
N ALA A 128 5.86 10.24 -12.31
CA ALA A 128 4.57 9.60 -12.06
C ALA A 128 4.18 9.62 -10.58
N TYR A 129 5.16 9.62 -9.68
CA TYR A 129 4.96 9.71 -8.24
C TYR A 129 4.67 11.16 -7.78
N GLN A 130 5.31 12.16 -8.38
CA GLN A 130 5.12 13.58 -8.03
C GLN A 130 3.67 14.06 -8.21
N THR A 131 2.89 13.46 -9.11
CA THR A 131 1.44 13.73 -9.24
C THR A 131 0.64 13.42 -7.96
N TYR A 132 1.20 12.61 -7.06
CA TYR A 132 0.58 12.21 -5.78
C TYR A 132 1.06 13.06 -4.60
N ILE A 133 2.13 13.84 -4.77
CA ILE A 133 2.72 14.66 -3.71
C ILE A 133 2.16 16.07 -3.83
N LYS A 134 1.03 16.31 -3.17
CA LYS A 134 0.58 17.66 -2.85
C LYS A 134 0.83 17.86 -1.37
N LEU A 135 2.01 18.37 -1.04
CA LEU A 135 2.37 18.65 0.34
C LEU A 135 1.54 19.83 0.84
N ASP A 136 0.93 19.65 1.99
CA ASP A 136 0.37 20.76 2.74
C ASP A 136 1.52 21.63 3.30
N PRO A 137 1.42 22.97 3.28
CA PRO A 137 2.44 23.85 3.84
C PRO A 137 2.84 23.51 5.29
N SER A 138 1.92 22.99 6.10
CA SER A 138 2.23 22.53 7.47
C SER A 138 3.25 21.39 7.52
N VAL A 139 3.32 20.55 6.48
CA VAL A 139 4.34 19.49 6.38
C VAL A 139 5.71 20.08 6.11
N VAL A 140 5.77 21.13 5.30
CA VAL A 140 7.02 21.85 5.01
C VAL A 140 7.50 22.59 6.26
N MET A 141 6.57 23.16 7.04
CA MET A 141 6.91 23.89 8.26
C MET A 141 7.60 23.00 9.31
N ARG A 142 7.21 21.72 9.41
CA ARG A 142 7.88 20.74 10.30
C ARG A 142 9.38 20.58 10.01
N LEU A 143 9.80 20.74 8.76
CA LEU A 143 11.22 20.72 8.40
C LEU A 143 11.95 21.95 8.96
N VAL A 144 11.30 23.12 8.91
CA VAL A 144 11.83 24.39 9.41
C VAL A 144 11.90 24.39 10.93
N ASP A 145 10.88 23.84 11.59
CA ASP A 145 10.78 23.76 13.05
C ASP A 145 11.69 22.66 13.64
N GLY A 146 12.37 21.88 12.81
CA GLY A 146 13.27 20.81 13.24
C GLY A 146 12.53 19.59 13.81
N GLU A 147 11.23 19.44 13.54
CA GLU A 147 10.44 18.30 13.99
C GLU A 147 10.82 17.05 13.19
N ASN A 148 11.54 16.12 13.84
CA ASN A 148 11.88 14.85 13.21
C ASN A 148 10.63 13.95 13.15
N PRO A 149 10.16 13.52 11.96
CA PRO A 149 9.05 12.59 11.86
C PRO A 149 9.38 11.34 12.68
N LYS A 150 8.50 11.01 13.63
CA LYS A 150 8.68 9.97 14.65
C LYS A 150 9.44 8.77 14.07
N ARG A 151 10.68 8.56 14.53
CA ARG A 151 11.44 7.33 14.27
C ARG A 151 10.54 6.15 14.62
N HIS A 152 10.00 5.47 13.61
CA HIS A 152 9.44 4.15 13.83
C HIS A 152 10.59 3.29 14.35
N LYS A 153 10.53 2.94 15.64
CA LYS A 153 11.39 1.92 16.22
C LYS A 153 11.05 0.62 15.50
N ASN A 154 11.71 0.35 14.38
CA ASN A 154 11.78 -0.99 13.83
C ASN A 154 12.43 -1.82 14.94
N GLY A 155 11.66 -2.76 15.50
CA GLY A 155 12.14 -3.72 16.49
C GLY A 155 13.10 -4.73 15.86
N ILE A 156 14.20 -4.26 15.29
CA ILE A 156 15.38 -5.08 15.07
C ILE A 156 16.11 -5.04 16.41
N LYS A 157 15.83 -6.01 17.28
CA LYS A 157 16.73 -6.29 18.39
C LYS A 157 18.09 -6.60 17.78
N SER A 158 19.09 -5.78 18.08
CA SER A 158 20.49 -6.03 17.77
C SER A 158 20.84 -7.45 18.19
N PRO A 159 21.60 -8.24 17.39
CA PRO A 159 22.16 -9.48 17.88
C PRO A 159 23.02 -9.13 19.09
N GLN A 160 22.67 -9.68 20.24
CA GLN A 160 23.49 -9.56 21.44
C GLN A 160 24.90 -10.06 21.12
N SER A 161 25.89 -9.26 21.48
CA SER A 161 27.31 -9.58 21.43
C SER A 161 27.56 -10.99 21.99
N LEU A 162 28.00 -11.92 21.13
CA LEU A 162 28.71 -13.12 21.59
C LEU A 162 29.98 -12.64 22.30
N THR A 163 29.91 -12.63 23.61
CA THR A 163 31.08 -12.56 24.47
C THR A 163 31.91 -13.81 24.20
N ARG A 164 33.11 -13.62 23.65
CA ARG A 164 34.17 -14.62 23.73
C ARG A 164 34.46 -14.84 25.21
N GLN A 165 34.06 -15.96 25.77
CA GLN A 165 34.72 -16.49 26.96
C GLN A 165 35.81 -17.44 26.47
N GLY A 166 37.06 -16.97 26.62
CA GLY A 166 38.20 -17.86 26.69
C GLY A 166 38.35 -18.36 28.12
N THR A 167 38.62 -19.65 28.25
CA THR A 167 39.68 -20.29 29.04
C THR A 167 39.74 -21.74 28.59
#